data_AF-A0A958U3Z0-F1
#
_entry.id   AF-A0A958U3Z0-F1
#
_cell.length_a   1.000
_cell.length_b   1.000
_cell.length_c   1.000
_cell.angle_alpha   90.00
_cell.angle_beta   90.00
_cell.angle_gamma   90.00
#
_symmetry.space_group_name_H-M   'P 1'
#
loop_
_entity.id
_entity.type
_entity.pdbx_description
1 polymer ?
#
loop_
_entity_poly.entity_id
_entity_poly.type
_entity_poly.pdbx_seq_one_letter_code
_entity_poly.pdbx_strand_id
1 'polypeptide(L)'
;GKVYFQATDGIHAEELWVTDGTEAGTYMVKDINTTTQNYGGSFPDNFTVYNNKLYFTAADGNSTHLWVTDGTEAGTVKIAPATYEEPTSVNYLFLFEDELFFMAQYQTSVGKELYKLDATTMGVADYSLEKINIYPNPVKDVLHILDNNLNTQIISIISTTGQVVQKIFNQNQVDVSSLSPGIYYAKIETNENIVVKKFIKK
;
A
#
# COMPACT_ATOMS: atom_id res chain seq x y z
N GLY A 1 -13.00 -0.76 -16.27
CA GLY A 1 -12.70 0.23 -15.22
C GLY A 1 -13.49 -0.16 -13.99
N LYS A 2 -13.09 0.28 -12.79
CA LYS A 2 -13.85 0.02 -11.56
C LYS A 2 -14.73 1.23 -11.24
N VAL A 3 -15.96 0.97 -10.79
CA VAL A 3 -16.87 1.97 -10.23
C VAL A 3 -17.11 1.60 -8.78
N TYR A 4 -17.00 2.59 -7.89
CA TYR A 4 -17.31 2.44 -6.47
C TYR A 4 -18.58 3.21 -6.15
N PHE A 5 -19.43 2.61 -5.33
CA PHE A 5 -20.73 3.15 -5.00
C PHE A 5 -21.22 2.60 -3.67
N GLN A 6 -22.20 3.29 -3.09
CA GLN A 6 -22.91 2.82 -1.91
C GLN A 6 -24.02 1.84 -2.34
N ALA A 7 -24.12 0.68 -1.68
CA ALA A 7 -25.21 -0.26 -1.89
C ALA A 7 -25.42 -1.17 -0.67
N THR A 8 -26.53 -1.90 -0.69
CA THR A 8 -26.91 -2.92 0.29
C THR A 8 -27.28 -4.21 -0.44
N ASP A 9 -26.99 -5.36 0.15
CA ASP A 9 -27.45 -6.68 -0.31
C ASP A 9 -28.72 -7.17 0.42
N GLY A 10 -29.30 -6.33 1.28
CA GLY A 10 -30.43 -6.67 2.14
C GLY A 10 -30.08 -7.49 3.38
N ILE A 11 -28.80 -7.87 3.55
CA ILE A 11 -28.26 -8.52 4.76
C ILE A 11 -27.44 -7.49 5.55
N HIS A 12 -26.51 -6.84 4.86
CA HIS A 12 -25.73 -5.70 5.34
C HIS A 12 -26.43 -4.42 4.90
N ALA A 13 -26.35 -3.38 5.72
CA ALA A 13 -26.86 -2.07 5.36
C ALA A 13 -25.97 -1.40 4.30
N GLU A 14 -26.10 -0.08 4.11
CA GLU A 14 -25.33 0.65 3.10
C GLU A 14 -23.82 0.60 3.37
N GLU A 15 -23.11 -0.16 2.52
CA GLU A 15 -21.67 -0.40 2.58
C GLU A 15 -20.96 0.03 1.29
N LEU A 16 -19.64 -0.13 1.23
CA LEU A 16 -18.85 0.17 0.04
C LEU A 16 -18.89 -1.00 -0.93
N TRP A 17 -19.35 -0.75 -2.15
CA TRP A 17 -19.37 -1.73 -3.23
C TRP A 17 -18.48 -1.31 -4.39
N VAL A 18 -17.99 -2.31 -5.11
CA VAL A 18 -17.23 -2.14 -6.34
C VAL A 18 -17.84 -2.97 -7.46
N THR A 19 -17.82 -2.45 -8.69
CA THR A 19 -18.18 -3.19 -9.91
C THR A 19 -17.21 -2.90 -11.04
N ASP A 20 -16.98 -3.89 -11.90
CA ASP A 20 -16.34 -3.72 -13.20
C ASP A 20 -17.33 -3.74 -14.38
N GLY A 21 -18.64 -3.77 -14.07
CA GLY A 21 -19.73 -3.91 -15.03
C GLY A 21 -20.21 -5.35 -15.25
N THR A 22 -19.61 -6.32 -14.58
CA THR A 22 -20.05 -7.73 -14.60
C THR A 22 -20.62 -8.14 -13.25
N GLU A 23 -21.48 -9.17 -13.24
CA GLU A 23 -22.02 -9.75 -12.01
C GLU A 23 -20.90 -10.31 -11.11
N ALA A 24 -19.95 -11.07 -11.70
CA ALA A 24 -18.82 -11.64 -10.96
C ALA A 24 -17.85 -10.58 -10.39
N GLY A 25 -17.74 -9.44 -11.06
CA GLY A 25 -16.93 -8.31 -10.61
C GLY A 25 -17.67 -7.33 -9.70
N THR A 26 -18.92 -7.61 -9.33
CA THR A 26 -19.73 -6.78 -8.42
C THR A 26 -19.77 -7.38 -7.03
N TYR A 27 -19.19 -6.72 -6.04
CA TYR A 27 -19.14 -7.22 -4.66
C TYR A 27 -18.98 -6.09 -3.63
N MET A 28 -19.39 -6.37 -2.41
CA MET A 28 -19.10 -5.54 -1.25
C MET A 28 -17.61 -5.61 -0.96
N VAL A 29 -16.94 -4.47 -0.92
CA VAL A 29 -15.48 -4.40 -0.74
C VAL A 29 -15.11 -4.85 0.67
N LYS A 30 -15.88 -4.41 1.67
CA LYS A 30 -15.72 -4.74 3.09
C LYS A 30 -17.00 -4.37 3.84
N ASP A 31 -17.38 -5.19 4.81
CA ASP A 31 -18.34 -4.81 5.84
C ASP A 31 -17.62 -3.93 6.87
N ILE A 32 -17.78 -2.61 6.74
CA ILE A 32 -17.04 -1.64 7.58
C ILE A 32 -17.73 -1.48 8.93
N ASN A 33 -19.06 -1.31 8.92
CA ASN A 33 -19.85 -1.18 10.14
C ASN A 33 -20.52 -2.51 10.47
N THR A 34 -19.82 -3.35 11.23
CA THR A 34 -20.37 -4.65 11.65
C THR A 34 -21.45 -4.56 12.74
N THR A 35 -21.85 -3.36 13.16
CA THR A 35 -22.83 -3.19 14.24
C THR A 35 -24.24 -3.42 13.74
N THR A 36 -25.10 -3.99 14.58
CA THR A 36 -26.53 -4.16 14.27
C THR A 36 -27.41 -3.05 14.87
N GLN A 37 -26.80 -2.03 15.49
CA GLN A 37 -27.51 -0.90 16.09
C GLN A 37 -27.70 0.22 15.05
N ASN A 38 -28.79 0.98 15.14
CA ASN A 38 -29.08 2.13 14.28
C ASN A 38 -28.96 1.86 12.76
N TYR A 39 -29.46 0.71 12.30
CA TYR A 39 -29.40 0.29 10.89
C TYR A 39 -28.00 -0.01 10.34
N GLY A 40 -26.96 -0.11 11.16
CA GLY A 40 -25.73 -0.86 10.87
C GLY A 40 -24.88 -0.51 9.65
N GLY A 41 -25.21 0.49 8.84
CA GLY A 41 -24.46 0.82 7.63
C GLY A 41 -23.25 1.70 7.90
N SER A 42 -22.22 1.60 7.07
CA SER A 42 -21.08 2.52 7.09
C SER A 42 -21.32 3.80 6.31
N PHE A 43 -22.38 3.86 5.49
CA PHE A 43 -22.78 5.00 4.67
C PHE A 43 -21.59 5.70 3.96
N PRO A 44 -20.85 5.00 3.08
CA PRO A 44 -19.68 5.59 2.43
C PRO A 44 -20.03 6.79 1.54
N ASP A 45 -19.21 7.85 1.62
CA ASP A 45 -19.40 9.11 0.88
C ASP A 45 -18.04 9.79 0.58
N ASN A 46 -18.05 10.95 -0.08
CA ASN A 46 -16.88 11.78 -0.42
C ASN A 46 -15.81 11.03 -1.24
N PHE A 47 -16.24 10.15 -2.15
CA PHE A 47 -15.36 9.35 -3.00
C PHE A 47 -14.37 10.20 -3.80
N THR A 48 -13.08 10.06 -3.49
CA THR A 48 -11.98 10.77 -4.16
C THR A 48 -10.88 9.79 -4.56
N VAL A 49 -10.57 9.74 -5.85
CA VAL A 49 -9.44 8.94 -6.34
C VAL A 49 -8.16 9.74 -6.20
N TYR A 50 -7.17 9.20 -5.50
CA TYR A 50 -5.86 9.81 -5.30
C TYR A 50 -4.79 8.71 -5.28
N ASN A 51 -3.65 8.91 -5.96
CA ASN A 51 -2.56 7.93 -6.03
C ASN A 51 -3.00 6.47 -6.31
N ASN A 52 -3.92 6.30 -7.29
CA ASN A 52 -4.47 5.02 -7.72
C ASN A 52 -5.20 4.21 -6.61
N LYS A 53 -5.64 4.89 -5.55
CA LYS A 53 -6.52 4.37 -4.50
C LYS A 53 -7.78 5.22 -4.41
N LEU A 54 -8.83 4.65 -3.85
CA LEU A 54 -10.04 5.40 -3.50
C LEU A 54 -9.96 5.80 -2.03
N TYR A 55 -10.11 7.09 -1.77
CA TYR A 55 -10.31 7.65 -0.45
C TYR A 55 -11.77 8.04 -0.28
N PHE A 56 -12.32 7.79 0.89
CA PHE A 56 -13.74 8.01 1.17
C PHE A 56 -13.96 8.17 2.67
N THR A 57 -15.12 8.68 3.04
CA THR A 57 -15.56 8.74 4.44
C THR A 57 -16.56 7.63 4.70
N ALA A 58 -16.45 6.93 5.83
CA ALA A 58 -17.41 5.92 6.24
C ALA A 58 -17.45 5.78 7.77
N ALA A 59 -18.60 5.41 8.31
CA ALA A 59 -18.82 5.14 9.72
C ALA A 59 -18.40 3.72 10.11
N ASP A 60 -17.72 3.56 11.24
CA ASP A 60 -17.29 2.25 11.78
C ASP A 60 -18.24 1.68 12.86
N GLY A 61 -19.44 2.25 12.95
CA GLY A 61 -20.41 1.99 14.01
C GLY A 61 -20.34 2.97 15.18
N ASN A 62 -19.26 3.73 15.33
CA ASN A 62 -19.13 4.76 16.37
C ASN A 62 -19.09 6.16 15.76
N SER A 63 -18.21 6.39 14.79
CA SER A 63 -18.00 7.70 14.18
C SER A 63 -17.59 7.59 12.72
N THR A 64 -17.69 8.70 11.99
CA THR A 64 -17.24 8.79 10.60
C THR A 64 -15.75 9.05 10.53
N HIS A 65 -15.04 8.23 9.77
CA HIS A 65 -13.60 8.30 9.59
C HIS A 65 -13.20 8.42 8.13
N LEU A 66 -11.94 8.77 7.89
CA LEU A 66 -11.30 8.66 6.58
C LEU A 66 -10.86 7.22 6.34
N TRP A 67 -11.15 6.69 5.16
CA TRP A 67 -10.81 5.34 4.72
C TRP A 67 -10.11 5.36 3.38
N VAL A 68 -9.34 4.31 3.10
CA VAL A 68 -8.71 4.07 1.80
C VAL A 68 -8.94 2.63 1.35
N THR A 69 -9.10 2.42 0.04
CA THR A 69 -9.17 1.10 -0.58
C THR A 69 -8.43 1.03 -1.93
N ASP A 70 -7.88 -0.14 -2.24
CA ASP A 70 -7.47 -0.53 -3.60
C ASP A 70 -8.54 -1.39 -4.33
N GLY A 71 -9.70 -1.53 -3.71
CA GLY A 71 -10.82 -2.34 -4.15
C GLY A 71 -10.73 -3.80 -3.70
N THR A 72 -9.86 -4.14 -2.75
CA THR A 72 -9.86 -5.43 -2.06
C THR A 72 -10.23 -5.23 -0.59
N GLU A 73 -10.79 -6.26 0.05
CA GLU A 73 -11.10 -6.22 1.48
C GLU A 73 -9.86 -5.96 2.34
N ALA A 74 -8.74 -6.63 2.03
CA ALA A 74 -7.47 -6.49 2.74
C ALA A 74 -6.86 -5.09 2.57
N GLY A 75 -7.00 -4.49 1.39
CA GLY A 75 -6.55 -3.13 1.10
C GLY A 75 -7.51 -2.03 1.61
N THR A 76 -8.62 -2.40 2.25
CA THR A 76 -9.62 -1.46 2.78
C THR A 76 -9.40 -1.20 4.27
N VAL A 77 -8.81 -0.05 4.56
CA VAL A 77 -8.32 0.30 5.90
C VAL A 77 -8.74 1.70 6.32
N LYS A 78 -9.02 1.85 7.62
CA LYS A 78 -9.25 3.14 8.28
C LYS A 78 -7.92 3.88 8.36
N ILE A 79 -7.92 5.17 8.00
CA ILE A 79 -6.76 6.04 8.18
C ILE A 79 -6.83 6.61 9.59
N ALA A 80 -5.90 6.18 10.44
CA ALA A 80 -5.77 6.68 11.80
C ALA A 80 -5.14 8.09 11.79
N PRO A 81 -5.59 8.99 12.68
CA PRO A 81 -4.92 10.26 12.86
C PRO A 81 -3.53 10.07 13.49
N ALA A 82 -2.63 11.04 13.27
CA ALA A 82 -1.33 11.06 13.94
C ALA A 82 -1.45 11.41 15.44
N THR A 83 -2.59 11.96 15.87
CA THR A 83 -2.92 12.29 17.26
C THR A 83 -3.60 11.09 17.93
N TYR A 84 -3.62 11.06 19.27
CA TYR A 84 -4.33 10.03 20.04
C TYR A 84 -5.85 10.25 20.11
N GLU A 85 -6.37 11.30 19.47
CA GLU A 85 -7.78 11.66 19.47
C GLU A 85 -8.39 11.30 18.12
N GLU A 86 -9.46 10.50 18.13
CA GLU A 86 -10.24 10.20 16.94
C GLU A 86 -11.08 11.42 16.52
N PRO A 87 -11.24 11.69 15.21
CA PRO A 87 -12.08 12.78 14.78
C PRO A 87 -13.55 12.46 15.05
N THR A 88 -14.28 13.43 15.58
CA THR A 88 -15.74 13.37 15.75
C THR A 88 -16.50 13.52 14.44
N SER A 89 -15.86 14.10 13.42
CA SER A 89 -16.36 14.13 12.05
C SER A 89 -15.22 14.31 11.06
N VAL A 90 -15.37 13.70 9.89
CA VAL A 90 -14.51 13.88 8.70
C VAL A 90 -15.42 14.03 7.49
N ASN A 91 -15.23 15.07 6.68
CA ASN A 91 -16.01 15.31 5.49
C ASN A 91 -15.29 16.21 4.46
N TYR A 92 -15.90 16.40 3.29
CA TYR A 92 -15.40 17.30 2.24
C TYR A 92 -13.98 16.96 1.77
N LEU A 93 -13.82 15.77 1.20
CA LEU A 93 -12.56 15.40 0.55
C LEU A 93 -12.47 16.11 -0.81
N PHE A 94 -11.31 16.71 -1.09
CA PHE A 94 -11.04 17.30 -2.40
C PHE A 94 -9.55 17.31 -2.72
N LEU A 95 -9.23 17.31 -4.00
CA LEU A 95 -7.86 17.48 -4.48
C LEU A 95 -7.57 18.94 -4.77
N PHE A 96 -6.40 19.41 -4.34
CA PHE A 96 -5.85 20.71 -4.69
C PHE A 96 -4.34 20.58 -4.84
N GLU A 97 -3.79 21.02 -5.98
CA GLU A 97 -2.36 20.93 -6.30
C GLU A 97 -1.76 19.52 -6.08
N ASP A 98 -2.48 18.48 -6.55
CA ASP A 98 -2.12 17.06 -6.39
C ASP A 98 -2.01 16.58 -4.92
N GLU A 99 -2.58 17.32 -3.97
CA GLU A 99 -2.68 16.91 -2.58
C GLU A 99 -4.15 16.68 -2.19
N LEU A 100 -4.40 15.68 -1.33
CA LEU A 100 -5.75 15.41 -0.80
C LEU A 100 -5.98 16.19 0.49
N PHE A 101 -6.99 17.05 0.48
CA PHE A 101 -7.45 17.81 1.64
C PHE A 101 -8.82 17.31 2.10
N PHE A 102 -9.09 17.51 3.39
CA PHE A 102 -10.39 17.20 4.00
C PHE A 102 -10.65 18.08 5.21
N MET A 103 -11.91 18.23 5.57
CA MET A 103 -12.31 18.87 6.82
C MET A 103 -12.46 17.81 7.91
N ALA A 104 -11.91 18.06 9.09
CA ALA A 104 -12.11 17.19 10.25
C ALA A 104 -12.26 17.98 11.55
N GLN A 105 -12.84 17.35 12.57
CA GLN A 105 -12.96 17.92 13.91
C GLN A 105 -12.49 16.92 14.95
N TYR A 106 -11.31 17.16 15.53
CA TYR A 106 -10.76 16.34 16.62
C TYR A 106 -11.24 16.78 17.99
N GLN A 107 -11.33 18.10 18.20
CA GLN A 107 -11.76 18.68 19.46
C GLN A 107 -13.06 19.47 19.27
N THR A 108 -14.05 19.18 20.13
CA THR A 108 -15.34 19.87 20.09
C THR A 108 -15.21 21.37 20.37
N SER A 109 -14.19 21.77 21.12
CA SER A 109 -13.88 23.17 21.47
C SER A 109 -13.28 24.00 20.33
N VAL A 110 -12.68 23.35 19.31
CA VAL A 110 -11.94 24.05 18.23
C VAL A 110 -12.76 24.10 16.93
N GLY A 111 -13.72 23.19 16.75
CA GLY A 111 -14.54 23.12 15.54
C GLY A 111 -13.86 22.34 14.41
N LYS A 112 -14.39 22.46 13.19
CA LYS A 112 -13.82 21.81 12.00
C LYS A 112 -12.66 22.63 11.45
N GLU A 113 -11.54 21.97 11.19
CA GLU A 113 -10.36 22.56 10.55
C GLU A 113 -10.06 21.83 9.23
N LEU A 114 -9.28 22.51 8.37
CA LEU A 114 -8.79 21.94 7.13
C LEU A 114 -7.50 21.16 7.39
N TYR A 115 -7.51 19.88 7.02
CA TYR A 115 -6.38 18.99 7.11
C TYR A 115 -5.94 18.57 5.72
N LYS A 116 -4.65 18.32 5.59
CA LYS A 116 -4.07 17.62 4.46
C LYS A 116 -3.85 16.16 4.86
N LEU A 117 -4.18 15.24 3.96
CA LEU A 117 -3.72 13.87 4.08
C LEU A 117 -2.21 13.85 3.84
N ASP A 118 -1.46 13.81 4.93
CA ASP A 118 -0.07 13.38 4.89
C ASP A 118 -0.05 11.85 4.88
N ALA A 119 -0.46 11.29 3.75
CA ALA A 119 -0.15 9.91 3.46
C ALA A 119 1.35 9.91 3.16
N THR A 120 2.16 9.78 4.22
CA THR A 120 3.36 8.96 4.10
C THR A 120 2.86 7.71 3.41
N THR A 121 3.24 7.57 2.15
CA THR A 121 2.71 6.52 1.31
C THR A 121 2.92 5.24 2.11
N MET A 122 1.85 4.61 2.59
CA MET A 122 1.85 3.17 2.84
C MET A 122 1.90 2.45 1.48
N GLY A 123 2.76 2.93 0.59
CA GLY A 123 3.22 2.28 -0.61
C GLY A 123 4.53 1.63 -0.23
N VAL A 124 4.44 0.45 0.38
CA VAL A 124 5.58 -0.19 1.07
C VAL A 124 6.01 0.70 2.25
N ALA A 125 6.63 0.15 3.29
CA ALA A 125 7.10 1.00 4.38
C ALA A 125 7.96 2.15 3.81
N ASP A 126 7.93 3.32 4.45
CA ASP A 126 9.17 4.09 4.59
C ASP A 126 10.14 3.16 5.32
N TYR A 127 10.71 2.24 4.55
CA TYR A 127 12.04 1.77 4.81
C TYR A 127 12.84 3.05 4.89
N SER A 128 13.30 3.36 6.10
CA SER A 128 14.72 3.71 6.24
C SER A 128 15.42 3.10 5.05
N LEU A 129 15.92 3.92 4.11
CA LEU A 129 16.72 3.44 3.00
C LEU A 129 17.98 2.84 3.63
N GLU A 130 17.83 1.65 4.21
CA GLU A 130 18.90 0.72 4.43
C GLU A 130 19.32 0.37 3.03
N LYS A 131 20.35 1.11 2.63
CA LYS A 131 20.81 1.17 1.27
C LYS A 131 21.46 -0.18 0.99
N ILE A 132 20.67 -1.18 0.59
CA ILE A 132 21.18 -2.43 0.08
C ILE A 132 21.99 -2.08 -1.16
N ASN A 133 23.30 -2.19 -1.05
CA ASN A 133 24.23 -1.88 -2.14
C ASN A 133 24.84 -3.18 -2.64
N ILE A 134 25.16 -3.20 -3.93
CA ILE A 134 25.89 -4.29 -4.54
C ILE A 134 27.23 -3.80 -5.08
N TYR A 135 28.28 -4.58 -4.86
CA TYR A 135 29.63 -4.23 -5.32
C TYR A 135 30.49 -5.49 -5.54
N PRO A 136 31.51 -5.43 -6.39
CA PRO A 136 31.75 -4.37 -7.36
C PRO A 136 30.68 -4.38 -8.47
N ASN A 137 30.44 -3.22 -9.08
CA ASN A 137 29.63 -3.13 -10.30
C ASN A 137 30.37 -2.19 -11.28
N PRO A 138 30.97 -2.71 -12.38
CA PRO A 138 30.85 -4.07 -12.90
C PRO A 138 31.57 -5.17 -12.07
N VAL A 139 31.02 -6.38 -12.08
CA VAL A 139 31.54 -7.55 -11.35
C VAL A 139 32.21 -8.56 -12.30
N LYS A 140 33.26 -9.23 -11.81
CA LYS A 140 33.92 -10.32 -12.54
C LYS A 140 33.51 -11.68 -11.98
N ASP A 141 33.76 -11.93 -10.71
CA ASP A 141 33.63 -13.26 -10.11
C ASP A 141 32.61 -13.29 -8.98
N VAL A 142 32.72 -12.39 -8.00
CA VAL A 142 31.83 -12.37 -6.82
C VAL A 142 31.15 -11.02 -6.66
N LEU A 143 29.81 -11.04 -6.57
CA LEU A 143 28.98 -9.87 -6.27
C LEU A 143 28.64 -9.88 -4.78
N HIS A 144 29.08 -8.86 -4.04
CA HIS A 144 28.76 -8.68 -2.62
C HIS A 144 27.52 -7.81 -2.45
N ILE A 145 26.71 -8.15 -1.45
CA ILE A 145 25.49 -7.46 -1.03
C ILE A 145 25.79 -6.87 0.36
N LEU A 146 25.76 -5.55 0.47
CA LEU A 146 25.82 -4.85 1.76
C LEU A 146 24.40 -4.72 2.27
N ASP A 147 24.08 -5.49 3.30
CA ASP A 147 22.85 -5.36 4.07
C ASP A 147 23.24 -5.23 5.55
N ASN A 148 22.72 -4.23 6.23
CA ASN A 148 23.03 -3.95 7.63
C ASN A 148 22.22 -4.85 8.58
N ASN A 149 21.14 -5.47 8.09
CA ASN A 149 20.30 -6.37 8.86
C ASN A 149 20.46 -7.81 8.35
N LEU A 150 21.12 -8.66 9.15
CA LEU A 150 21.45 -10.06 8.83
C LEU A 150 20.23 -11.02 8.83
N ASN A 151 19.03 -10.50 8.58
CA ASN A 151 17.82 -11.31 8.48
C ASN A 151 17.89 -12.21 7.24
N THR A 152 17.17 -13.34 7.26
CA THR A 152 17.12 -14.33 6.18
C THR A 152 16.91 -13.66 4.81
N GLN A 153 17.87 -13.84 3.88
CA GLN A 153 17.82 -13.21 2.55
C GLN A 153 17.75 -14.26 1.46
N ILE A 154 16.88 -14.02 0.48
CA ILE A 154 16.87 -14.75 -0.79
C ILE A 154 17.44 -13.81 -1.84
N ILE A 155 18.51 -14.23 -2.50
CA ILE A 155 19.08 -13.49 -3.64
C ILE A 155 18.83 -14.30 -4.90
N SER A 156 18.11 -13.69 -5.85
CA SER A 156 17.88 -14.25 -7.18
C SER A 156 18.61 -13.41 -8.22
N ILE A 157 19.44 -14.06 -9.05
CA ILE A 157 20.04 -13.43 -10.23
C ILE A 157 19.12 -13.69 -11.43
N ILE A 158 18.74 -12.61 -12.10
CA ILE A 158 17.73 -12.61 -13.16
C ILE A 158 18.37 -12.05 -14.44
N SER A 159 18.22 -12.76 -15.55
CA SER A 159 18.63 -12.29 -16.87
C SER A 159 17.74 -11.14 -17.37
N THR A 160 18.15 -10.46 -18.45
CA THR A 160 17.30 -9.46 -19.12
C THR A 160 16.03 -10.02 -19.74
N THR A 161 15.95 -11.34 -19.92
CA THR A 161 14.73 -12.04 -20.39
C THR A 161 13.79 -12.40 -19.24
N GLY A 162 14.15 -12.09 -17.99
CA GLY A 162 13.36 -12.41 -16.79
C GLY A 162 13.61 -13.81 -16.22
N GLN A 163 14.55 -14.57 -16.77
CA GLN A 163 14.87 -15.91 -16.26
C GLN A 163 15.73 -15.84 -15.00
N VAL A 164 15.34 -16.56 -13.95
CA VAL A 164 16.19 -16.76 -12.76
C VAL A 164 17.31 -17.74 -13.12
N VAL A 165 18.55 -17.24 -13.17
CA VAL A 165 19.74 -18.03 -13.53
C VAL A 165 20.46 -18.59 -12.30
N GLN A 166 20.26 -17.98 -11.13
CA GLN A 166 20.85 -18.44 -9.87
C GLN A 166 19.99 -17.97 -8.70
N LYS A 167 19.88 -18.78 -7.65
CA LYS A 167 19.18 -18.45 -6.42
C LYS A 167 19.98 -18.95 -5.22
N ILE A 168 20.25 -18.05 -4.27
CA ILE A 168 20.98 -18.36 -3.04
C ILE A 168 20.20 -17.89 -1.82
N PHE A 169 20.46 -18.52 -0.69
CA PHE A 169 19.75 -18.31 0.57
C PHE A 169 20.75 -18.01 1.68
N ASN A 170 20.44 -17.01 2.51
CA ASN A 170 21.19 -16.66 3.72
C ASN A 170 22.69 -16.39 3.47
N GLN A 171 23.00 -15.71 2.36
CA GLN A 171 24.36 -15.30 1.99
C GLN A 171 24.37 -13.82 1.61
N ASN A 172 25.49 -13.16 1.84
CA ASN A 172 25.72 -11.75 1.50
C ASN A 172 26.61 -11.58 0.25
N GLN A 173 26.85 -12.66 -0.49
CA GLN A 173 27.62 -12.62 -1.72
C GLN A 173 27.15 -13.72 -2.67
N VAL A 174 27.29 -13.49 -3.98
CA VAL A 174 26.92 -14.40 -5.05
C VAL A 174 28.13 -14.63 -5.94
N ASP A 175 28.55 -15.88 -6.12
CA ASP A 175 29.49 -16.23 -7.19
C ASP A 175 28.75 -16.18 -8.53
N VAL A 176 29.18 -15.26 -9.39
CA VAL A 176 28.65 -15.00 -10.73
C VAL A 176 29.68 -15.33 -11.81
N SER A 177 30.80 -15.96 -11.49
CA SER A 177 31.90 -16.27 -12.42
C SER A 177 31.46 -17.11 -13.62
N SER A 178 30.45 -17.97 -13.43
CA SER A 178 29.86 -18.84 -14.45
C SER A 178 28.92 -18.11 -15.42
N LEU A 179 28.49 -16.88 -15.11
CA LEU A 179 27.59 -16.11 -15.96
C LEU A 179 28.33 -15.53 -17.17
N SER A 180 27.65 -15.54 -18.32
CA SER A 180 28.16 -14.85 -19.51
C SER A 180 28.21 -13.34 -19.29
N PRO A 181 29.19 -12.60 -19.86
CA PRO A 181 29.23 -11.15 -19.79
C PRO A 181 27.93 -10.51 -20.27
N GLY A 182 27.43 -9.51 -19.54
CA GLY A 182 26.12 -8.92 -19.83
C GLY A 182 25.48 -8.20 -18.65
N ILE A 183 24.23 -7.78 -18.85
CA ILE A 183 23.42 -7.12 -17.84
C ILE A 183 22.58 -8.17 -17.10
N TYR A 184 22.53 -8.06 -15.78
CA TYR A 184 21.68 -8.88 -14.93
C TYR A 184 21.03 -8.02 -13.83
N TYR A 185 20.01 -8.58 -13.19
CA TYR A 185 19.37 -8.00 -12.03
C TYR A 185 19.53 -8.93 -10.83
N ALA A 186 20.02 -8.39 -9.71
CA ALA A 186 19.96 -9.06 -8.42
C ALA A 186 18.67 -8.62 -7.72
N LYS A 187 17.74 -9.56 -7.51
CA LYS A 187 16.56 -9.39 -6.65
C LYS A 187 16.90 -9.93 -5.27
N ILE A 188 17.00 -9.05 -4.28
CA ILE A 188 17.27 -9.35 -2.88
C ILE A 188 15.93 -9.26 -2.13
N GLU A 189 15.48 -10.37 -1.56
CA GLU A 189 14.26 -10.46 -0.77
C GLU A 189 14.66 -10.73 0.69
N THR A 190 14.37 -9.79 1.57
CA THR A 190 14.51 -9.94 3.03
C THR A 190 13.12 -10.18 3.64
N ASN A 191 13.06 -10.47 4.94
CA ASN A 191 11.79 -10.62 5.66
C ASN A 191 10.91 -9.36 5.60
N GLU A 192 11.52 -8.22 5.33
CA GLU A 192 10.85 -6.93 5.29
C GLU A 192 10.71 -6.48 3.83
N ASN A 193 11.75 -6.64 3.01
CA ASN A 193 11.92 -5.87 1.80
C ASN A 193 12.21 -6.68 0.54
N ILE A 194 11.87 -6.10 -0.62
CA ILE A 194 12.38 -6.57 -1.92
C ILE A 194 13.12 -5.43 -2.61
N VAL A 195 14.42 -5.62 -2.85
CA VAL A 195 15.27 -4.66 -3.57
C VAL A 195 15.79 -5.30 -4.85
N VAL A 196 15.65 -4.59 -5.97
CA VAL A 196 16.22 -4.99 -7.26
C VAL A 196 17.35 -4.06 -7.66
N LYS A 197 18.53 -4.63 -7.95
CA LYS A 197 19.70 -3.88 -8.41
C LYS A 197 20.23 -4.43 -9.73
N LYS A 198 20.41 -3.55 -10.71
CA LYS A 198 21.11 -3.87 -11.96
C LYS A 198 22.61 -3.97 -11.72
N PHE A 199 23.26 -4.98 -12.28
CA PHE A 199 24.71 -5.06 -12.37
C PHE A 199 25.20 -5.53 -13.74
N ILE A 200 26.48 -5.25 -14.01
CA ILE A 200 27.14 -5.63 -15.25
C ILE A 200 28.16 -6.72 -14.93
N LYS A 201 28.00 -7.91 -15.50
CA LYS A 201 29.00 -8.98 -15.51
C LYS A 201 30.03 -8.69 -16.61
N LYS A 202 31.30 -8.63 -16.24
CA LYS A 202 32.44 -8.55 -17.16
C LYS A 202 32.90 -9.91 -17.63
#